data_AF-A0A444TYF5-F1
#
_entry.id   AF-A0A444TYF5-F1
#
_cell.length_a   1.000
_cell.length_b   1.000
_cell.length_c   1.000
_cell.angle_alpha   90.00
_cell.angle_beta   90.00
_cell.angle_gamma   90.00
#
_symmetry.space_group_name_H-M   'P 1'
#
loop_
_entity.id
_entity.type
_entity.pdbx_description
1 polymer ?
#
loop_
_entity_poly.entity_id
_entity_poly.type
_entity_poly.pdbx_seq_one_letter_code
_entity_poly.pdbx_strand_id
1 'polypeptide(L)'
;MGFFGLLCFVGLVTFSNTYTIQRLSKDKDLNAKGVIYQAFEMYRLKSCVEFKPYEGEKSFIKFEKLDGCWSQVGDLQTGQYLSLGEGCDYKATIEHELLHALGFYHEQSRSDRDDYINIWWNEVLPGMEHNFVKYDDSFITDQNTPYDYESIMHYGAYSFNKNSSIPSITAKIPELTSVIGQYLDFSSLDLKRLNRMYNCSSSLTLLDQCAFEYINICGMIQNSKDDGDWVHVKSSSGMEDHTLIGQCKDAGYFMYFNTKTGQRDETAILESRTLYPKRSLQCLQFFYKMTGSPKDKLLVWIRMDDGTGNVRKLVKAQTFWGDKDHSWKIAHVPLKANVKFRYMFQGVRGDPTHSDGGIFIDDISLAETRCPSGVWQIKNFTGLLKTTTAGDSILSPRFYSPEGYGYGIELLPHSYYGYIGAFFHLTSGENDALLEWPAANRQVTITVIDQDPDVRLRLSSSRSFTTSGNHVIPGTNDLLYWDNPSKTGTYDPSCACYRSWNWGWNAFFSHNDLNRRSYLKNDDLIVFIDFEDGLQNLHWDRYENVISRTMLCN
;
A
#
# COMPACT_ATOMS: atom_id res chain seq x y z
N MET A 1 -20.47 27.89 52.80
CA MET A 1 -20.98 28.23 51.46
C MET A 1 -19.99 27.64 50.47
N GLY A 2 -20.12 26.44 49.92
CA GLY A 2 -21.31 25.67 49.58
C GLY A 2 -21.65 25.90 48.11
N PHE A 3 -20.94 25.21 47.19
CA PHE A 3 -21.43 24.79 45.87
C PHE A 3 -20.48 23.69 45.34
N PHE A 4 -20.86 22.44 45.63
CA PHE A 4 -20.37 21.24 44.94
C PHE A 4 -21.18 21.12 43.64
N GLY A 5 -20.53 21.28 42.49
CA GLY A 5 -21.10 20.92 41.20
C GLY A 5 -20.69 19.49 40.85
N LEU A 6 -21.64 18.56 40.92
CA LEU A 6 -21.56 17.22 40.35
C LEU A 6 -21.17 17.33 38.86
N LEU A 7 -19.97 16.88 38.49
CA LEU A 7 -19.69 16.49 37.12
C LEU A 7 -20.26 15.07 36.93
N CYS A 8 -21.29 14.98 36.10
CA CYS A 8 -21.82 13.73 35.58
C CYS A 8 -20.69 12.86 35.03
N PHE A 9 -20.51 11.67 35.61
CA PHE A 9 -19.91 10.55 34.93
C PHE A 9 -20.82 10.17 33.75
N VAL A 10 -20.52 10.69 32.57
CA VAL A 10 -20.91 10.02 31.33
C VAL A 10 -19.88 8.92 31.14
N GLY A 11 -20.31 7.67 31.35
CA GLY A 11 -19.49 6.52 31.06
C GLY A 11 -19.07 6.53 29.60
N LEU A 12 -17.84 6.96 29.33
CA LEU A 12 -17.16 6.63 28.09
C LEU A 12 -16.99 5.11 28.12
N VAL A 13 -17.81 4.41 27.34
CA VAL A 13 -17.43 3.09 26.84
C VAL A 13 -16.16 3.32 26.04
N THR A 14 -15.01 3.07 26.66
CA THR A 14 -13.74 2.96 25.95
C THR A 14 -13.85 1.71 25.09
N PHE A 15 -14.29 1.85 23.85
CA PHE A 15 -14.03 0.84 22.84
C PHE A 15 -12.51 0.73 22.74
N SER A 16 -11.97 -0.44 23.07
CA SER A 16 -10.57 -0.72 22.78
C SER A 16 -10.43 -0.71 21.26
N ASN A 17 -9.67 0.22 20.71
CA ASN A 17 -9.31 0.22 19.29
C ASN A 17 -8.36 -0.93 18.94
N THR A 18 -7.94 -1.71 19.95
CA THR A 18 -7.11 -2.90 19.81
C THR A 18 -7.98 -4.15 19.86
N TYR A 19 -7.98 -4.90 18.76
CA TYR A 19 -8.66 -6.17 18.58
C TYR A 19 -7.68 -7.32 18.76
N THR A 20 -8.18 -8.35 19.42
CA THR A 20 -7.38 -9.52 19.74
C THR A 20 -7.68 -10.65 18.76
N ILE A 21 -6.64 -11.32 18.28
CA ILE A 21 -6.77 -12.33 17.24
C ILE A 21 -6.16 -13.66 17.66
N GLN A 22 -6.98 -14.70 17.61
CA GLN A 22 -6.49 -16.06 17.63
C GLN A 22 -6.15 -16.47 16.19
N ARG A 23 -4.85 -16.73 15.96
CA ARG A 23 -4.31 -17.11 14.65
C ARG A 23 -5.06 -18.33 14.09
N LEU A 24 -5.11 -18.42 12.76
CA LEU A 24 -5.41 -19.67 12.04
C LEU A 24 -4.73 -20.82 12.77
N SER A 25 -5.49 -21.89 13.02
CA SER A 25 -5.02 -23.08 13.72
C SER A 25 -3.81 -23.72 13.00
N LYS A 26 -3.38 -24.93 13.37
CA LYS A 26 -2.15 -25.60 12.88
C LYS A 26 -2.08 -25.85 11.35
N ASP A 27 -2.92 -25.21 10.55
CA ASP A 27 -2.93 -25.24 9.10
C ASP A 27 -1.73 -24.54 8.46
N LYS A 28 -1.26 -25.17 7.37
CA LYS A 28 -0.10 -24.81 6.55
C LYS A 28 -0.37 -23.67 5.56
N ASP A 29 -1.47 -22.95 5.68
CA ASP A 29 -1.82 -21.85 4.77
C ASP A 29 -1.00 -20.58 5.08
N LEU A 30 0.28 -20.63 4.71
CA LEU A 30 1.22 -19.53 4.90
C LEU A 30 0.82 -18.30 4.10
N ASN A 31 0.16 -18.48 2.95
CA ASN A 31 -0.25 -17.36 2.13
C ASN A 31 -1.33 -16.54 2.82
N ALA A 32 -2.42 -17.19 3.24
CA ALA A 32 -3.50 -16.51 3.97
C ALA A 32 -2.95 -15.78 5.21
N LYS A 33 -2.06 -16.42 5.98
CA LYS A 33 -1.39 -15.78 7.12
C LYS A 33 -0.67 -14.50 6.74
N GLY A 34 0.15 -14.51 5.69
CA GLY A 34 0.85 -13.32 5.22
C GLY A 34 -0.10 -12.21 4.75
N VAL A 35 -1.15 -12.57 4.01
CA VAL A 35 -2.13 -11.59 3.49
C VAL A 35 -2.99 -11.00 4.62
N ILE A 36 -3.29 -11.75 5.67
CA ILE A 36 -3.93 -11.22 6.89
C ILE A 36 -3.09 -10.07 7.49
N TYR A 37 -1.76 -10.23 7.60
CA TYR A 37 -0.90 -9.14 8.09
C TYR A 37 -0.85 -7.95 7.14
N GLN A 38 -0.90 -8.19 5.82
CA GLN A 38 -1.00 -7.09 4.84
C GLN A 38 -2.27 -6.26 5.08
N ALA A 39 -3.41 -6.91 5.32
CA ALA A 39 -4.65 -6.21 5.68
C ALA A 39 -4.52 -5.45 7.02
N PHE A 40 -3.89 -6.03 8.04
CA PHE A 40 -3.65 -5.31 9.31
C PHE A 40 -2.79 -4.06 9.13
N GLU A 41 -1.75 -4.12 8.29
CA GLU A 41 -0.93 -2.94 8.00
C GLU A 41 -1.74 -1.84 7.30
N MET A 42 -2.77 -2.17 6.50
CA MET A 42 -3.69 -1.18 5.93
C MET A 42 -4.59 -0.54 6.98
N TYR A 43 -5.13 -1.30 7.93
CA TYR A 43 -5.83 -0.73 9.08
C TYR A 43 -4.93 0.19 9.91
N ARG A 44 -3.69 -0.24 10.20
CA ARG A 44 -2.71 0.56 10.94
C ARG A 44 -2.32 1.85 10.21
N LEU A 45 -2.19 1.79 8.88
CA LEU A 45 -1.82 2.94 8.05
C LEU A 45 -2.98 3.94 7.88
N LYS A 46 -4.21 3.45 7.76
CA LYS A 46 -5.37 4.27 7.36
C LYS A 46 -6.33 4.61 8.50
N SER A 47 -6.14 4.01 9.67
CA SER A 47 -6.98 4.20 10.85
C SER A 47 -6.19 4.10 12.17
N CYS A 48 -6.91 4.24 13.28
CA CYS A 48 -6.39 3.97 14.62
C CYS A 48 -6.66 2.54 15.12
N VAL A 49 -7.25 1.67 14.28
CA VAL A 49 -7.58 0.29 14.65
C VAL A 49 -6.32 -0.57 14.59
N GLU A 50 -6.10 -1.33 15.65
CA GLU A 50 -4.97 -2.22 15.83
C GLU A 50 -5.44 -3.66 16.01
N PHE A 51 -4.64 -4.59 15.50
CA PHE A 51 -4.81 -6.01 15.72
C PHE A 51 -3.58 -6.58 16.44
N LYS A 52 -3.82 -7.34 17.51
CA LYS A 52 -2.78 -8.00 18.31
C LYS A 52 -3.09 -9.49 18.54
N PRO A 53 -2.09 -10.32 18.88
CA PRO A 53 -2.30 -11.71 19.22
C PRO A 53 -3.19 -11.91 20.45
N TYR A 54 -3.89 -13.05 20.47
CA TYR A 54 -4.64 -13.54 21.62
C TYR A 54 -3.76 -13.93 22.80
N GLU A 55 -4.00 -13.29 23.94
CA GLU A 55 -3.30 -13.48 25.22
C GLU A 55 -4.24 -13.87 26.38
N GLY A 56 -5.54 -14.06 26.11
CA GLY A 56 -6.54 -14.48 27.09
C GLY A 56 -7.75 -13.56 27.21
N GLU A 57 -7.91 -12.62 26.28
CA GLU A 57 -9.01 -11.66 26.22
C GLU A 57 -10.38 -12.36 26.12
N LYS A 58 -11.42 -11.69 26.61
CA LYS A 58 -12.79 -12.23 26.59
C LYS A 58 -13.37 -12.28 25.16
N SER A 59 -13.13 -11.23 24.39
CA SER A 59 -13.53 -11.13 22.99
C SER A 59 -12.31 -11.20 22.09
N PHE A 60 -12.42 -11.93 20.99
CA PHE A 60 -11.37 -12.10 20.00
C PHE A 60 -11.94 -12.55 18.66
N ILE A 61 -11.23 -12.23 17.58
CA ILE A 61 -11.50 -12.76 16.25
C ILE A 61 -10.66 -14.01 16.05
N LYS A 62 -11.29 -15.09 15.62
CA LYS A 62 -10.65 -16.37 15.34
C LYS A 62 -10.75 -16.67 13.87
N PHE A 63 -9.61 -16.56 13.18
CA PHE A 63 -9.53 -16.93 11.76
C PHE A 63 -9.58 -18.44 11.62
N GLU A 64 -10.45 -18.94 10.76
CA GLU A 64 -10.53 -20.36 10.39
C GLU A 64 -10.79 -20.51 8.89
N LYS A 65 -10.42 -21.65 8.33
CA LYS A 65 -10.70 -21.98 6.93
C LYS A 65 -12.00 -22.79 6.85
N LEU A 66 -13.13 -22.09 6.86
CA LEU A 66 -14.46 -22.70 6.69
C LEU A 66 -14.93 -22.50 5.24
N ASP A 67 -16.18 -22.86 4.94
CA ASP A 67 -16.77 -22.66 3.62
C ASP A 67 -17.06 -21.16 3.39
N GLY A 68 -16.54 -20.63 2.28
CA GLY A 68 -16.65 -19.22 1.89
C GLY A 68 -15.85 -18.23 2.74
N CYS A 69 -16.01 -16.94 2.39
CA CYS A 69 -15.48 -15.79 3.12
C CYS A 69 -16.63 -15.14 3.87
N TRP A 70 -16.54 -15.03 5.21
CA TRP A 70 -17.57 -14.37 6.01
C TRP A 70 -17.07 -14.04 7.42
N SER A 71 -17.76 -13.11 8.07
CA SER A 71 -17.49 -12.67 9.44
C SER A 71 -18.79 -12.35 10.17
N GLN A 72 -18.73 -12.39 11.51
CA GLN A 72 -19.81 -11.86 12.35
C GLN A 72 -19.76 -10.32 12.34
N VAL A 73 -20.91 -9.66 12.45
CA VAL A 73 -20.95 -8.19 12.44
C VAL A 73 -20.85 -7.61 13.86
N GLY A 74 -19.75 -6.92 14.15
CA GLY A 74 -19.46 -6.30 15.44
C GLY A 74 -18.86 -7.25 16.49
N ASP A 75 -18.63 -6.73 17.70
CA ASP A 75 -18.09 -7.50 18.83
C ASP A 75 -19.21 -8.22 19.61
N LEU A 76 -19.29 -9.53 19.43
CA LEU A 76 -20.26 -10.40 20.13
C LEU A 76 -19.97 -10.60 21.63
N GLN A 77 -18.95 -9.94 22.20
CA GLN A 77 -18.51 -10.04 23.59
C GLN A 77 -18.04 -11.44 23.99
N THR A 78 -17.63 -12.23 22.99
CA THR A 78 -17.11 -13.61 23.08
C THR A 78 -16.10 -13.83 21.95
N GLY A 79 -15.40 -14.96 21.93
CA GLY A 79 -14.67 -15.38 20.74
C GLY A 79 -15.60 -15.58 19.55
N GLN A 80 -15.28 -14.97 18.40
CA GLN A 80 -16.07 -15.04 17.17
C GLN A 80 -15.22 -15.51 15.99
N TYR A 81 -15.83 -16.31 15.11
CA TYR A 81 -15.17 -16.83 13.93
C TYR A 81 -15.20 -15.83 12.77
N LEU A 82 -14.10 -15.80 12.02
CA LEU A 82 -13.99 -15.17 10.71
C LEU A 82 -13.46 -16.24 9.74
N SER A 83 -14.25 -16.58 8.73
CA SER A 83 -13.91 -17.60 7.74
C SER A 83 -13.11 -16.98 6.60
N LEU A 84 -11.95 -17.58 6.32
CA LEU A 84 -11.19 -17.37 5.09
C LEU A 84 -11.04 -18.72 4.38
N GLY A 85 -12.09 -19.12 3.66
CA GLY A 85 -12.13 -20.32 2.84
C GLY A 85 -11.16 -20.31 1.65
N GLU A 86 -11.30 -21.29 0.77
CA GLU A 86 -10.56 -21.33 -0.49
C GLU A 86 -10.90 -20.12 -1.36
N GLY A 87 -9.88 -19.40 -1.84
CA GLY A 87 -10.07 -18.18 -2.64
C GLY A 87 -10.37 -16.91 -1.84
N CYS A 88 -10.26 -16.94 -0.51
CA CYS A 88 -10.46 -15.75 0.34
C CYS A 88 -9.15 -15.06 0.74
N ASP A 89 -8.01 -15.54 0.28
CA ASP A 89 -6.67 -15.07 0.63
C ASP A 89 -6.22 -13.83 -0.17
N TYR A 90 -7.16 -12.92 -0.43
CA TYR A 90 -6.92 -11.61 -1.04
C TYR A 90 -7.00 -10.51 0.01
N LYS A 91 -6.09 -9.52 -0.07
CA LYS A 91 -6.02 -8.40 0.89
C LYS A 91 -7.38 -7.72 1.08
N ALA A 92 -8.03 -7.33 -0.02
CA ALA A 92 -9.32 -6.66 -0.02
C ALA A 92 -10.45 -7.51 0.59
N THR A 93 -10.45 -8.82 0.35
CA THR A 93 -11.42 -9.74 0.98
C THR A 93 -11.23 -9.77 2.49
N ILE A 94 -10.00 -9.84 2.97
CA ILE A 94 -9.73 -9.85 4.42
C ILE A 94 -10.07 -8.49 5.05
N GLU A 95 -9.78 -7.39 4.36
CA GLU A 95 -10.20 -6.04 4.77
C GLU A 95 -11.72 -5.94 4.93
N HIS A 96 -12.49 -6.47 3.98
CA HIS A 96 -13.95 -6.56 4.00
C HIS A 96 -14.47 -7.37 5.19
N GLU A 97 -13.94 -8.58 5.40
CA GLU A 97 -14.38 -9.43 6.52
C GLU A 97 -14.02 -8.84 7.90
N LEU A 98 -12.92 -8.10 7.97
CA LEU A 98 -12.56 -7.35 9.17
C LEU A 98 -13.48 -6.15 9.38
N LEU A 99 -13.95 -5.46 8.33
CA LEU A 99 -14.94 -4.38 8.48
C LEU A 99 -16.24 -4.92 9.05
N HIS A 100 -16.69 -6.10 8.61
CA HIS A 100 -17.80 -6.80 9.25
C HIS A 100 -17.53 -7.01 10.75
N ALA A 101 -16.39 -7.59 11.12
CA ALA A 101 -16.03 -7.79 12.53
C ALA A 101 -16.01 -6.48 13.34
N LEU A 102 -15.69 -5.35 12.68
CA LEU A 102 -15.68 -4.01 13.26
C LEU A 102 -17.07 -3.34 13.29
N GLY A 103 -18.12 -3.98 12.79
CA GLY A 103 -19.51 -3.54 12.90
C GLY A 103 -20.12 -2.98 11.62
N PHE A 104 -19.49 -3.18 10.46
CA PHE A 104 -20.01 -2.70 9.18
C PHE A 104 -20.92 -3.75 8.54
N TYR A 105 -22.06 -3.29 8.01
CA TYR A 105 -22.86 -4.07 7.07
C TYR A 105 -22.50 -3.69 5.63
N HIS A 106 -23.00 -4.46 4.66
CA HIS A 106 -22.80 -4.15 3.26
C HIS A 106 -23.44 -2.83 2.84
N GLU A 107 -22.80 -2.11 1.91
CA GLU A 107 -23.27 -0.79 1.45
C GLU A 107 -24.64 -0.88 0.77
N GLN A 108 -24.90 -1.95 0.00
CA GLN A 108 -26.19 -2.17 -0.65
C GLN A 108 -27.33 -2.56 0.31
N SER A 109 -27.04 -2.72 1.60
CA SER A 109 -28.02 -2.96 2.66
C SER A 109 -28.38 -1.69 3.44
N ARG A 110 -27.85 -0.52 3.06
CA ARG A 110 -28.30 0.78 3.59
C ARG A 110 -29.81 0.96 3.43
N SER A 111 -30.43 1.66 4.37
CA SER A 111 -31.85 1.97 4.37
C SER A 111 -32.30 2.75 3.13
N ASP A 112 -31.45 3.68 2.67
CA ASP A 112 -31.64 4.56 1.51
C ASP A 112 -31.16 3.97 0.17
N ARG A 113 -30.64 2.73 0.14
CA ARG A 113 -30.00 2.15 -1.05
C ARG A 113 -30.88 2.13 -2.30
N ASP A 114 -32.20 1.99 -2.14
CA ASP A 114 -33.16 1.95 -3.27
C ASP A 114 -33.22 3.29 -4.02
N ASP A 115 -32.63 4.37 -3.49
CA ASP A 115 -32.48 5.65 -4.21
C ASP A 115 -31.30 5.62 -5.19
N TYR A 116 -30.33 4.72 -5.00
CA TYR A 116 -29.05 4.68 -5.70
C TYR A 116 -28.89 3.50 -6.65
N ILE A 117 -29.49 2.35 -6.29
CA ILE A 117 -29.37 1.09 -7.03
C ILE A 117 -30.74 0.41 -7.19
N ASN A 118 -30.82 -0.52 -8.13
CA ASN A 118 -31.93 -1.45 -8.30
C ASN A 118 -31.45 -2.87 -7.98
N ILE A 119 -32.25 -3.61 -7.21
CA ILE A 119 -32.07 -5.06 -7.02
C ILE A 119 -33.04 -5.80 -7.94
N TRP A 120 -32.48 -6.64 -8.80
CA TRP A 120 -33.23 -7.50 -9.71
C TRP A 120 -33.52 -8.83 -9.02
N TRP A 121 -34.50 -8.83 -8.10
CA TRP A 121 -34.86 -10.00 -7.29
C TRP A 121 -35.12 -11.28 -8.10
N ASN A 122 -35.70 -11.14 -9.30
CA ASN A 122 -35.94 -12.28 -10.19
C ASN A 122 -34.65 -12.90 -10.75
N GLU A 123 -33.54 -12.16 -10.71
CA GLU A 123 -32.22 -12.57 -11.16
C GLU A 123 -31.30 -13.01 -10.01
N VAL A 124 -31.74 -12.92 -8.75
CA VAL A 124 -31.00 -13.41 -7.57
C VAL A 124 -31.20 -14.91 -7.40
N LEU A 125 -30.12 -15.67 -7.18
CA LEU A 125 -30.18 -17.12 -6.93
C LEU A 125 -31.18 -17.47 -5.82
N PRO A 126 -32.07 -18.47 -6.03
CA PRO A 126 -33.04 -18.85 -5.00
C PRO A 126 -32.35 -19.22 -3.68
N GLY A 127 -32.80 -18.64 -2.57
CA GLY A 127 -32.22 -18.81 -1.25
C GLY A 127 -31.17 -17.76 -0.87
N MET A 128 -30.68 -16.95 -1.83
CA MET A 128 -29.68 -15.90 -1.60
C MET A 128 -30.28 -14.50 -1.44
N GLU A 129 -31.60 -14.36 -1.48
CA GLU A 129 -32.30 -13.08 -1.39
C GLU A 129 -32.02 -12.33 -0.09
N HIS A 130 -31.77 -13.07 1.00
CA HIS A 130 -31.46 -12.50 2.32
C HIS A 130 -30.22 -11.59 2.32
N ASN A 131 -29.25 -11.82 1.41
CA ASN A 131 -28.04 -11.00 1.29
C ASN A 131 -28.29 -9.59 0.73
N PHE A 132 -29.49 -9.33 0.19
CA PHE A 132 -29.87 -8.05 -0.43
C PHE A 132 -30.89 -7.27 0.39
N VAL A 133 -31.24 -7.79 1.57
CA VAL A 133 -32.18 -7.14 2.48
C VAL A 133 -31.54 -5.90 3.11
N LYS A 134 -32.33 -4.84 3.24
CA LYS A 134 -31.93 -3.60 3.87
C LYS A 134 -32.09 -3.69 5.38
N TYR A 135 -31.34 -2.87 6.10
CA TYR A 135 -31.53 -2.64 7.53
C TYR A 135 -32.20 -1.28 7.78
N ASP A 136 -32.94 -1.19 8.88
CA ASP A 136 -33.57 0.05 9.35
C ASP A 136 -32.55 1.01 9.99
N ASP A 137 -32.84 2.30 9.95
CA ASP A 137 -32.03 3.36 10.58
C ASP A 137 -31.94 3.25 12.12
N SER A 138 -32.83 2.47 12.74
CA SER A 138 -32.74 2.15 14.17
C SER A 138 -31.66 1.10 14.47
N PHE A 139 -31.18 0.39 13.46
CA PHE A 139 -30.22 -0.71 13.59
C PHE A 139 -28.86 -0.37 12.98
N ILE A 140 -28.84 0.28 11.82
CA ILE A 140 -27.61 0.78 11.17
C ILE A 140 -27.55 2.31 11.18
N THR A 141 -26.35 2.86 10.99
CA THR A 141 -26.16 4.29 10.77
C THR A 141 -25.26 4.52 9.57
N ASP A 142 -25.60 5.49 8.74
CA ASP A 142 -24.76 5.97 7.64
C ASP A 142 -23.64 6.92 8.10
N GLN A 143 -23.63 7.25 9.40
CA GLN A 143 -22.77 8.23 10.03
C GLN A 143 -22.70 9.56 9.28
N ASN A 144 -23.82 10.00 8.68
CA ASN A 144 -23.91 11.20 7.85
C ASN A 144 -22.84 11.22 6.74
N THR A 145 -22.87 10.19 5.91
CA THR A 145 -22.05 10.08 4.70
C THR A 145 -22.94 9.65 3.52
N PRO A 146 -22.65 10.13 2.30
CA PRO A 146 -23.40 9.73 1.12
C PRO A 146 -23.22 8.23 0.83
N TYR A 147 -24.09 7.69 -0.03
CA TYR A 147 -23.97 6.35 -0.56
C TYR A 147 -22.68 6.21 -1.38
N ASP A 148 -21.94 5.13 -1.15
CA ASP A 148 -20.61 4.93 -1.72
C ASP A 148 -20.56 3.76 -2.71
N TYR A 149 -20.59 4.07 -4.00
CA TYR A 149 -20.45 3.06 -5.06
C TYR A 149 -19.06 2.41 -5.08
N GLU A 150 -18.02 3.05 -4.52
CA GLU A 150 -16.66 2.51 -4.44
C GLU A 150 -16.39 1.76 -3.12
N SER A 151 -17.38 1.64 -2.23
CA SER A 151 -17.17 0.97 -0.94
C SER A 151 -16.73 -0.47 -1.15
N ILE A 152 -15.69 -0.89 -0.42
CA ILE A 152 -15.28 -2.30 -0.38
C ILE A 152 -16.38 -3.20 0.19
N MET A 153 -17.33 -2.61 0.91
CA MET A 153 -18.51 -3.28 1.47
C MET A 153 -19.67 -3.37 0.48
N HIS A 154 -19.54 -2.87 -0.75
CA HIS A 154 -20.58 -2.94 -1.77
C HIS A 154 -20.45 -4.23 -2.61
N TYR A 155 -21.56 -4.94 -2.82
CA TYR A 155 -21.58 -6.07 -3.77
C TYR A 155 -21.37 -5.64 -5.22
N GLY A 156 -20.78 -6.52 -6.02
CA GLY A 156 -20.66 -6.32 -7.46
C GLY A 156 -22.00 -6.51 -8.18
N ALA A 157 -22.07 -6.00 -9.42
CA ALA A 157 -23.28 -6.08 -10.24
C ALA A 157 -23.81 -7.51 -10.45
N TYR A 158 -22.93 -8.51 -10.44
CA TYR A 158 -23.24 -9.91 -10.71
C TYR A 158 -23.26 -10.79 -9.45
N SER A 159 -23.21 -10.21 -8.25
CA SER A 159 -23.22 -11.00 -7.00
C SER A 159 -24.49 -11.86 -6.91
N PHE A 160 -24.33 -13.17 -6.70
CA PHE A 160 -25.43 -14.14 -6.57
C PHE A 160 -26.46 -14.14 -7.71
N ASN A 161 -26.05 -13.86 -8.95
CA ASN A 161 -26.96 -13.90 -10.10
C ASN A 161 -27.28 -15.33 -10.57
N LYS A 162 -28.51 -15.54 -11.06
CA LYS A 162 -28.94 -16.82 -11.67
C LYS A 162 -28.23 -17.10 -12.99
N ASN A 163 -28.02 -16.05 -13.78
CA ASN A 163 -27.41 -16.10 -15.10
C ASN A 163 -26.18 -15.21 -15.09
N SER A 164 -24.99 -15.80 -15.35
CA SER A 164 -23.70 -15.12 -15.29
C SER A 164 -23.60 -13.84 -16.14
N SER A 165 -24.44 -13.68 -17.15
CA SER A 165 -24.48 -12.51 -18.03
C SER A 165 -25.46 -11.42 -17.61
N ILE A 166 -26.33 -11.67 -16.63
CA ILE A 166 -27.37 -10.73 -16.17
C ILE A 166 -27.03 -10.26 -14.76
N PRO A 167 -26.94 -8.95 -14.50
CA PRO A 167 -26.63 -8.44 -13.17
C PRO A 167 -27.83 -8.59 -12.22
N SER A 168 -27.55 -8.91 -10.96
CA SER A 168 -28.51 -8.86 -9.86
C SER A 168 -28.65 -7.46 -9.28
N ILE A 169 -27.62 -6.60 -9.45
CA ILE A 169 -27.60 -5.21 -9.01
C ILE A 169 -27.24 -4.30 -10.19
N THR A 170 -28.00 -3.23 -10.39
CA THR A 170 -27.59 -2.13 -11.27
C THR A 170 -27.65 -0.80 -10.54
N ALA A 171 -26.70 0.09 -10.82
CA ALA A 171 -26.83 1.47 -10.36
C ALA A 171 -27.91 2.18 -11.17
N LYS A 172 -28.64 3.11 -10.54
CA LYS A 172 -29.62 3.94 -11.26
C LYS A 172 -28.96 4.86 -12.28
N ILE A 173 -27.72 5.27 -12.00
CA ILE A 173 -26.83 5.92 -12.96
C ILE A 173 -26.03 4.79 -13.66
N PRO A 174 -26.31 4.48 -14.94
CA PRO A 174 -25.79 3.27 -15.60
C PRO A 174 -24.26 3.15 -15.54
N GLU A 175 -23.54 4.26 -15.69
CA GLU A 175 -22.07 4.31 -15.70
C GLU A 175 -21.46 3.80 -14.38
N LEU A 176 -22.17 3.99 -13.26
CA LEU A 176 -21.73 3.57 -11.92
C LEU A 176 -21.93 2.08 -11.67
N THR A 177 -22.65 1.35 -12.53
CA THR A 177 -22.80 -0.11 -12.41
C THR A 177 -21.45 -0.82 -12.56
N SER A 178 -20.52 -0.24 -13.31
CA SER A 178 -19.16 -0.76 -13.45
C SER A 178 -18.26 -0.46 -12.23
N VAL A 179 -18.69 0.42 -11.32
CA VAL A 179 -17.92 0.90 -10.15
C VAL A 179 -18.13 0.01 -8.93
N ILE A 180 -19.37 -0.45 -8.74
CA ILE A 180 -19.74 -1.27 -7.58
C ILE A 180 -19.00 -2.61 -7.54
N GLY A 181 -18.64 -3.03 -6.33
CA GLY A 181 -17.93 -4.29 -6.10
C GLY A 181 -16.45 -4.24 -6.45
N GLN A 182 -15.82 -3.07 -6.34
CA GLN A 182 -14.36 -2.99 -6.37
C GLN A 182 -13.78 -3.80 -5.18
N TYR A 183 -12.70 -4.55 -5.44
CA TYR A 183 -11.97 -5.34 -4.44
C TYR A 183 -10.48 -4.99 -4.49
N LEU A 184 -10.16 -3.70 -4.36
CA LEU A 184 -8.80 -3.15 -4.45
C LEU A 184 -8.28 -2.78 -3.05
N ASP A 185 -9.02 -1.91 -2.33
CA ASP A 185 -8.73 -1.45 -0.96
C ASP A 185 -9.96 -0.68 -0.41
N PHE A 186 -9.86 -0.13 0.81
CA PHE A 186 -10.87 0.75 1.40
C PHE A 186 -11.13 1.99 0.53
N SER A 187 -12.40 2.34 0.35
CA SER A 187 -12.76 3.65 -0.18
C SER A 187 -12.46 4.76 0.84
N SER A 188 -12.47 6.01 0.37
CA SER A 188 -12.34 7.16 1.26
C SER A 188 -13.48 7.26 2.28
N LEU A 189 -14.69 6.78 1.94
CA LEU A 189 -15.86 6.84 2.82
C LEU A 189 -15.90 5.66 3.79
N ASP A 190 -15.39 4.48 3.41
CA ASP A 190 -15.16 3.36 4.33
C ASP A 190 -14.27 3.83 5.49
N LEU A 191 -13.12 4.44 5.17
CA LEU A 191 -12.19 4.97 6.17
C LEU A 191 -12.79 6.09 6.99
N LYS A 192 -13.58 6.98 6.38
CA LYS A 192 -14.23 8.08 7.09
C LYS A 192 -15.22 7.56 8.14
N ARG A 193 -16.01 6.54 7.80
CA ARG A 193 -16.94 5.89 8.73
C ARG A 193 -16.19 5.10 9.79
N LEU A 194 -15.16 4.34 9.42
CA LEU A 194 -14.34 3.60 10.38
C LEU A 194 -13.72 4.54 11.42
N ASN A 195 -13.08 5.61 10.94
CA ASN A 195 -12.41 6.57 11.82
C ASN A 195 -13.39 7.36 12.70
N ARG A 196 -14.62 7.63 12.22
CA ARG A 196 -15.69 8.21 13.05
C ARG A 196 -16.19 7.23 14.11
N MET A 197 -16.41 5.97 13.74
CA MET A 197 -16.88 4.92 14.65
C MET A 197 -15.93 4.70 15.83
N TYR A 198 -14.62 4.73 15.57
CA TYR A 198 -13.56 4.47 16.55
C TYR A 198 -12.87 5.74 17.07
N ASN A 199 -13.43 6.92 16.79
CA ASN A 199 -12.89 8.23 17.20
C ASN A 199 -11.40 8.40 16.89
N CYS A 200 -10.97 7.95 15.72
CA CYS A 200 -9.57 7.98 15.32
C CYS A 200 -9.10 9.43 15.08
N SER A 201 -8.14 9.88 15.89
CA SER A 201 -7.48 11.18 15.72
C SER A 201 -6.31 11.12 14.75
N SER A 202 -5.69 9.95 14.59
CA SER A 202 -4.51 9.74 13.74
C SER A 202 -4.39 8.27 13.33
N SER A 203 -3.60 8.04 12.28
CA SER A 203 -3.10 6.72 11.91
C SER A 203 -2.14 6.16 12.96
N LEU A 204 -2.00 4.83 13.04
CA LEU A 204 -1.03 4.20 13.93
C LEU A 204 0.39 4.29 13.38
N THR A 205 0.56 4.06 12.07
CA THR A 205 1.88 3.94 11.42
C THR A 205 2.24 5.10 10.48
N LEU A 206 1.32 5.99 10.10
CA LEU A 206 1.69 7.17 9.31
C LEU A 206 2.34 8.24 10.19
N LEU A 207 3.60 8.59 9.92
CA LEU A 207 4.33 9.64 10.63
C LEU A 207 4.27 11.00 9.93
N ASP A 208 4.35 11.00 8.59
CA ASP A 208 4.34 12.22 7.80
C ASP A 208 3.76 12.04 6.41
N GLN A 209 3.21 13.13 5.87
CA GLN A 209 2.57 13.21 4.56
C GLN A 209 2.63 14.67 4.07
N CYS A 210 3.27 14.92 2.93
CA CYS A 210 3.45 16.25 2.40
C CYS A 210 3.53 16.30 0.86
N ALA A 211 2.50 16.89 0.26
CA ALA A 211 2.41 17.19 -1.17
C ALA A 211 2.65 18.69 -1.48
N PHE A 212 3.10 19.47 -0.49
CA PHE A 212 3.41 20.90 -0.61
C PHE A 212 2.29 21.86 -1.08
N GLU A 213 1.04 21.40 -1.17
CA GLU A 213 -0.10 22.23 -1.62
C GLU A 213 -0.44 23.44 -0.72
N TYR A 214 0.14 23.53 0.48
CA TYR A 214 -0.08 24.62 1.42
C TYR A 214 1.22 25.37 1.77
N ILE A 215 1.11 26.68 2.00
CA ILE A 215 2.24 27.59 2.28
C ILE A 215 3.06 27.22 3.52
N ASN A 216 2.48 26.48 4.47
CA ASN A 216 3.18 26.03 5.66
C ASN A 216 4.10 24.83 5.40
N ILE A 217 4.12 24.29 4.16
CA ILE A 217 4.97 23.18 3.72
C ILE A 217 5.01 22.02 4.72
N CYS A 218 3.84 21.70 5.30
CA CYS A 218 3.66 20.63 6.29
C CYS A 218 4.53 20.78 7.57
N GLY A 219 5.02 21.99 7.83
CA GLY A 219 5.94 22.30 8.91
C GLY A 219 7.38 21.86 8.65
N MET A 220 7.75 21.58 7.39
CA MET A 220 9.15 21.39 7.01
C MET A 220 9.92 22.70 7.18
N ILE A 221 11.20 22.57 7.51
CA ILE A 221 12.08 23.67 7.88
C ILE A 221 13.22 23.70 6.89
N GLN A 222 13.30 24.80 6.17
CA GLN A 222 14.46 25.11 5.37
C GLN A 222 15.61 25.58 6.28
N ASN A 223 16.81 25.04 6.07
CA ASN A 223 18.01 25.52 6.76
C ASN A 223 18.42 26.88 6.19
N SER A 224 18.98 27.75 7.03
CA SER A 224 19.40 29.12 6.67
C SER A 224 20.91 29.34 6.83
N LYS A 225 21.65 28.27 7.17
CA LYS A 225 23.10 28.31 7.43
C LYS A 225 23.92 27.63 6.34
N ASP A 226 23.26 26.97 5.42
CA ASP A 226 23.80 26.35 4.22
C ASP A 226 23.91 27.35 3.06
N ASP A 227 24.44 26.89 1.93
CA ASP A 227 24.91 27.78 0.86
C ASP A 227 23.78 28.20 -0.10
N GLY A 228 22.71 27.43 -0.18
CA GLY A 228 21.58 27.68 -1.08
C GLY A 228 20.26 27.17 -0.53
N ASP A 229 19.18 27.48 -1.25
CA ASP A 229 17.83 27.24 -0.75
C ASP A 229 16.95 26.32 -1.61
N TRP A 230 16.26 25.38 -0.95
CA TRP A 230 14.96 24.87 -1.38
C TRP A 230 13.91 25.97 -1.34
N VAL A 231 13.21 26.15 -2.45
CA VAL A 231 12.12 27.11 -2.61
C VAL A 231 10.82 26.40 -2.92
N HIS A 232 9.72 26.89 -2.35
CA HIS A 232 8.36 26.41 -2.62
C HIS A 232 7.86 27.05 -3.91
N VAL A 233 7.63 26.24 -4.94
CA VAL A 233 7.37 26.71 -6.31
C VAL A 233 6.00 26.22 -6.78
N LYS A 234 5.23 27.15 -7.37
CA LYS A 234 3.98 26.84 -8.06
C LYS A 234 4.29 26.28 -9.45
N SER A 235 3.57 25.23 -9.84
CA SER A 235 3.71 24.61 -11.16
C SER A 235 3.51 25.57 -12.32
N SER A 236 4.32 25.37 -13.35
CA SER A 236 4.22 26.07 -14.63
C SER A 236 4.61 25.12 -15.76
N SER A 237 4.32 25.47 -17.02
CA SER A 237 4.68 24.63 -18.16
C SER A 237 6.18 24.32 -18.20
N GLY A 238 6.54 23.04 -18.24
CA GLY A 238 7.91 22.52 -18.17
C GLY A 238 8.47 22.37 -16.75
N MET A 239 7.73 22.81 -15.73
CA MET A 239 8.05 22.67 -14.31
C MET A 239 6.79 22.26 -13.54
N GLU A 240 6.15 21.17 -13.98
CA GLU A 240 4.97 20.61 -13.34
C GLU A 240 5.35 19.84 -12.06
N ASP A 241 4.55 20.04 -11.01
CA ASP A 241 4.50 19.24 -9.79
C ASP A 241 4.13 17.79 -10.12
N HIS A 242 4.36 16.88 -9.17
CA HIS A 242 3.91 15.51 -9.32
C HIS A 242 2.46 15.35 -8.87
N THR A 243 2.02 16.08 -7.84
CA THR A 243 0.70 15.95 -7.19
C THR A 243 -0.47 15.97 -8.21
N LEU A 244 -0.52 16.99 -9.06
CA LEU A 244 -1.63 17.31 -9.97
C LEU A 244 -1.31 17.07 -11.44
N ILE A 245 -0.15 16.49 -11.77
CA ILE A 245 0.21 16.22 -13.17
C ILE A 245 -0.84 15.36 -13.87
N GLY A 246 -1.23 15.76 -15.08
CA GLY A 246 -2.28 15.09 -15.85
C GLY A 246 -3.71 15.37 -15.37
N GLN A 247 -3.91 16.18 -14.31
CA GLN A 247 -5.23 16.60 -13.85
C GLN A 247 -5.58 17.99 -14.40
N CYS A 248 -6.84 18.18 -14.80
CA CYS A 248 -7.37 19.50 -15.19
C CYS A 248 -7.78 20.29 -13.94
N LYS A 249 -6.80 20.59 -13.07
CA LYS A 249 -6.97 21.38 -11.83
C LYS A 249 -6.03 22.59 -11.86
N ASP A 250 -6.17 23.47 -10.85
CA ASP A 250 -5.19 24.54 -10.61
C ASP A 250 -3.77 23.97 -10.50
N ALA A 251 -2.77 24.80 -10.79
CA ALA A 251 -1.37 24.40 -10.69
C ALA A 251 -0.99 24.08 -9.23
N GLY A 252 -0.43 22.88 -9.01
CA GLY A 252 0.05 22.40 -7.72
C GLY A 252 1.40 23.00 -7.33
N TYR A 253 2.02 22.45 -6.29
CA TYR A 253 3.29 22.96 -5.76
C TYR A 253 4.30 21.85 -5.48
N PHE A 254 5.57 22.22 -5.46
CA PHE A 254 6.68 21.34 -5.11
C PHE A 254 7.82 22.13 -4.46
N MET A 255 8.80 21.42 -3.91
CA MET A 255 10.05 22.03 -3.46
C MET A 255 11.13 21.88 -4.52
N TYR A 256 11.85 22.97 -4.78
CA TYR A 256 12.85 23.07 -5.83
C TYR A 256 14.17 23.62 -5.31
N PHE A 257 15.28 22.98 -5.65
CA PHE A 257 16.62 23.50 -5.45
C PHE A 257 17.28 23.79 -6.80
N ASN A 258 17.64 25.05 -7.03
CA ASN A 258 18.26 25.48 -8.28
C ASN A 258 19.75 25.11 -8.34
N THR A 259 20.11 24.25 -9.30
CA THR A 259 21.51 23.85 -9.53
C THR A 259 22.15 24.49 -10.76
N LYS A 260 21.40 25.31 -11.51
CA LYS A 260 21.86 26.04 -12.70
C LYS A 260 22.84 27.17 -12.38
N THR A 261 22.63 27.87 -11.27
CA THR A 261 23.41 29.06 -10.88
C THR A 261 24.08 28.87 -9.53
N GLY A 262 25.35 29.25 -9.41
CA GLY A 262 26.13 29.24 -8.15
C GLY A 262 27.36 28.33 -8.23
N GLN A 263 28.05 28.08 -7.12
CA GLN A 263 29.29 27.29 -7.08
C GLN A 263 29.04 25.77 -6.94
N ARG A 264 30.02 24.99 -7.40
CA ARG A 264 30.04 23.53 -7.18
C ARG A 264 30.04 23.22 -5.68
N ASP A 265 29.39 22.13 -5.30
CA ASP A 265 29.27 21.60 -3.93
C ASP A 265 28.44 22.46 -2.96
N GLU A 266 27.87 23.59 -3.40
CA GLU A 266 26.87 24.31 -2.61
C GLU A 266 25.67 23.41 -2.30
N THR A 267 25.16 23.52 -1.08
CA THR A 267 24.10 22.66 -0.57
C THR A 267 22.87 23.40 -0.09
N ALA A 268 21.72 22.75 -0.23
CA ALA A 268 20.43 23.18 0.33
C ALA A 268 19.81 22.05 1.13
N ILE A 269 19.31 22.33 2.34
CA ILE A 269 18.84 21.34 3.32
C ILE A 269 17.41 21.65 3.76
N LEU A 270 16.46 20.82 3.30
CA LEU A 270 15.09 20.83 3.79
C LEU A 270 14.90 19.74 4.84
N GLU A 271 14.49 20.11 6.04
CA GLU A 271 14.26 19.20 7.17
C GLU A 271 12.77 18.99 7.46
N SER A 272 12.39 17.80 7.89
CA SER A 272 11.04 17.56 8.43
C SER A 272 10.85 18.27 9.78
N ARG A 273 9.58 18.36 10.23
CA ARG A 273 9.30 18.58 11.66
C ARG A 273 9.86 17.42 12.49
N THR A 274 9.91 17.58 13.81
CA THR A 274 10.25 16.47 14.72
C THR A 274 9.15 15.41 14.70
N LEU A 275 9.54 14.17 14.41
CA LEU A 275 8.66 13.00 14.33
C LEU A 275 8.92 12.05 15.50
N TYR A 276 7.88 11.28 15.86
CA TYR A 276 7.87 10.40 17.03
C TYR A 276 7.52 8.98 16.59
N PRO A 277 8.53 8.15 16.29
CA PRO A 277 8.29 6.78 15.84
C PRO A 277 7.74 5.92 16.98
N LYS A 278 6.81 5.02 16.67
CA LYS A 278 6.31 3.97 17.56
C LYS A 278 6.93 2.60 17.25
N ARG A 279 7.46 2.43 16.04
CA ARG A 279 8.17 1.21 15.58
C ARG A 279 9.61 1.57 15.22
N SER A 280 10.48 0.58 15.11
CA SER A 280 11.92 0.79 14.85
C SER A 280 12.31 0.80 13.37
N LEU A 281 11.33 0.79 12.48
CA LEU A 281 11.51 0.77 11.03
C LEU A 281 10.52 1.72 10.39
N GLN A 282 10.97 2.39 9.34
CA GLN A 282 10.12 3.28 8.57
C GLN A 282 10.50 3.20 7.09
N CYS A 283 9.54 3.52 6.23
CA CYS A 283 9.77 3.73 4.82
C CYS A 283 9.45 5.19 4.47
N LEU A 284 10.48 5.93 4.08
CA LEU A 284 10.31 7.25 3.47
C LEU A 284 10.13 7.07 1.97
N GLN A 285 8.96 7.41 1.46
CA GLN A 285 8.66 7.47 0.04
C GLN A 285 8.50 8.91 -0.40
N PHE A 286 9.02 9.27 -1.57
CA PHE A 286 8.81 10.58 -2.19
C PHE A 286 9.04 10.50 -3.69
N PHE A 287 8.49 11.45 -4.43
CA PHE A 287 8.81 11.64 -5.84
C PHE A 287 9.90 12.70 -5.98
N TYR A 288 10.85 12.47 -6.89
CA TYR A 288 11.91 13.42 -7.20
C TYR A 288 12.16 13.49 -8.71
N LYS A 289 12.64 14.65 -9.16
CA LYS A 289 13.05 14.90 -10.55
C LYS A 289 14.34 15.71 -10.54
N MET A 290 15.26 15.40 -11.45
CA MET A 290 16.51 16.14 -11.60
C MET A 290 16.69 16.58 -13.04
N THR A 291 16.67 17.90 -13.27
CA THR A 291 16.84 18.51 -14.59
C THR A 291 18.17 19.27 -14.72
N GLY A 292 18.96 19.28 -13.65
CA GLY A 292 20.31 19.84 -13.65
C GLY A 292 21.38 18.88 -14.17
N SER A 293 22.58 18.98 -13.60
CA SER A 293 23.72 18.18 -14.00
C SER A 293 23.58 16.71 -13.58
N PRO A 294 24.08 15.73 -14.35
CA PRO A 294 24.22 14.35 -13.88
C PRO A 294 25.13 14.19 -12.65
N LYS A 295 25.90 15.23 -12.29
CA LYS A 295 26.71 15.26 -11.06
C LYS A 295 25.97 15.83 -9.86
N ASP A 296 24.76 16.36 -10.04
CA ASP A 296 23.90 16.80 -8.94
C ASP A 296 23.51 15.60 -8.07
N LYS A 297 23.33 15.84 -6.77
CA LYS A 297 23.01 14.78 -5.81
C LYS A 297 21.85 15.20 -4.93
N LEU A 298 20.99 14.24 -4.60
CA LEU A 298 20.00 14.34 -3.53
C LEU A 298 20.35 13.30 -2.48
N LEU A 299 20.65 13.75 -1.27
CA LEU A 299 20.96 12.87 -0.14
C LEU A 299 19.83 12.91 0.87
N VAL A 300 19.47 11.74 1.38
CA VAL A 300 18.54 11.61 2.50
C VAL A 300 19.33 11.32 3.76
N TRP A 301 19.09 12.12 4.78
CA TRP A 301 19.71 11.99 6.10
C TRP A 301 18.67 11.80 7.19
N ILE A 302 19.08 11.17 8.27
CA ILE A 302 18.28 10.99 9.49
C ILE A 302 19.05 11.59 10.65
N ARG A 303 18.39 12.47 11.40
CA ARG A 303 18.93 13.11 12.60
C ARG A 303 18.11 12.68 13.82
N MET A 304 18.73 11.86 14.68
CA MET A 304 18.11 11.33 15.90
C MET A 304 18.54 12.11 17.14
N ASP A 305 17.57 12.38 18.02
CA ASP A 305 17.78 12.93 19.36
C ASP A 305 18.07 11.77 20.35
N ASP A 306 18.76 12.05 21.45
CA ASP A 306 19.01 11.08 22.52
C ASP A 306 17.90 11.00 23.59
N GLY A 307 16.82 11.76 23.42
CA GLY A 307 15.74 11.88 24.40
C GLY A 307 16.00 12.97 25.46
N THR A 308 17.18 13.60 25.47
CA THR A 308 17.56 14.69 26.38
C THR A 308 17.47 16.07 25.72
N GLY A 309 17.11 16.15 24.44
CA GLY A 309 17.06 17.40 23.69
C GLY A 309 18.37 17.76 23.00
N ASN A 310 19.36 16.86 23.00
CA ASN A 310 20.62 17.04 22.29
C ASN A 310 20.69 16.14 21.04
N VAL A 311 21.13 16.72 19.92
CA VAL A 311 21.36 15.98 18.68
C VAL A 311 22.58 15.07 18.87
N ARG A 312 22.42 13.75 18.78
CA ARG A 312 23.54 12.81 18.97
C ARG A 312 23.93 11.98 17.76
N LYS A 313 23.03 11.76 16.79
CA LYS A 313 23.36 10.85 15.68
C LYS A 313 22.75 11.32 14.37
N LEU A 314 23.64 11.65 13.43
CA LEU A 314 23.33 11.96 12.04
C LEU A 314 23.76 10.77 11.18
N VAL A 315 22.85 10.21 10.38
CA VAL A 315 23.10 9.05 9.52
C VAL A 315 22.67 9.37 8.10
N LYS A 316 23.55 9.13 7.12
CA LYS A 316 23.19 9.17 5.71
C LYS A 316 22.43 7.89 5.37
N ALA A 317 21.19 8.03 4.91
CA ALA A 317 20.34 6.90 4.55
C ALA A 317 20.53 6.49 3.08
N GLN A 318 20.47 7.45 2.14
CA GLN A 318 20.53 7.17 0.70
C GLN A 318 21.13 8.35 -0.07
N THR A 319 21.68 8.08 -1.26
CA THR A 319 22.10 9.11 -2.23
C THR A 319 21.54 8.78 -3.60
N PHE A 320 20.90 9.77 -4.22
CA PHE A 320 20.41 9.74 -5.59
C PHE A 320 21.26 10.69 -6.43
N TRP A 321 21.45 10.34 -7.70
CA TRP A 321 22.30 11.07 -8.64
C TRP A 321 21.47 11.58 -9.81
N GLY A 322 21.88 12.72 -10.37
CA GLY A 322 21.28 13.25 -11.59
C GLY A 322 21.44 12.28 -12.76
N ASP A 323 20.44 12.26 -13.63
CA ASP A 323 20.46 11.50 -14.87
C ASP A 323 19.90 12.34 -16.03
N LYS A 324 19.93 11.75 -17.23
CA LYS A 324 19.51 12.41 -18.47
C LYS A 324 18.01 12.27 -18.78
N ASP A 325 17.29 11.51 -17.96
CA ASP A 325 15.91 11.13 -18.21
C ASP A 325 14.95 12.26 -17.80
N HIS A 326 15.38 13.13 -16.86
CA HIS A 326 14.70 14.36 -16.45
C HIS A 326 13.22 14.19 -16.06
N SER A 327 12.78 12.96 -15.78
CA SER A 327 11.44 12.63 -15.36
C SER A 327 11.30 12.56 -13.84
N TRP A 328 10.07 12.62 -13.38
CA TRP A 328 9.71 12.19 -12.03
C TRP A 328 10.06 10.70 -11.83
N LYS A 329 10.62 10.41 -10.67
CA LYS A 329 10.98 9.06 -10.20
C LYS A 329 10.50 8.90 -8.77
N ILE A 330 10.05 7.70 -8.44
CA ILE A 330 9.70 7.35 -7.06
C ILE A 330 10.95 6.84 -6.32
N ALA A 331 11.16 7.33 -5.10
CA ALA A 331 12.19 6.87 -4.19
C ALA A 331 11.56 6.18 -2.98
N HIS A 332 12.21 5.12 -2.50
CA HIS A 332 11.90 4.45 -1.24
C HIS A 332 13.18 4.33 -0.43
N VAL A 333 13.19 4.89 0.77
CA VAL A 333 14.38 4.93 1.63
C VAL A 333 14.04 4.28 2.97
N PRO A 334 14.58 3.08 3.25
CA PRO A 334 14.37 2.44 4.54
C PRO A 334 15.11 3.22 5.63
N LEU A 335 14.38 3.62 6.65
CA LEU A 335 14.91 4.30 7.84
C LEU A 335 14.79 3.38 9.06
N LYS A 336 15.68 3.58 10.04
CA LYS A 336 15.69 2.86 11.31
C LYS A 336 15.85 3.85 12.46
N ALA A 337 14.80 4.60 12.74
CA ALA A 337 14.73 5.48 13.90
C ALA A 337 13.95 4.81 15.03
N ASN A 338 14.50 4.83 16.25
CA ASN A 338 13.91 4.26 17.47
C ASN A 338 13.64 5.32 18.55
N VAL A 339 13.85 6.59 18.22
CA VAL A 339 13.71 7.77 19.06
C VAL A 339 13.21 8.91 18.18
N LYS A 340 12.77 10.01 18.79
CA LYS A 340 12.31 11.17 18.01
C LYS A 340 13.41 11.65 17.05
N PHE A 341 13.03 11.97 15.82
CA PHE A 341 13.99 12.24 14.75
C PHE A 341 13.45 13.25 13.73
N ARG A 342 14.33 13.67 12.83
CA ARG A 342 13.99 14.38 11.59
C ARG A 342 14.64 13.67 10.42
N TYR A 343 13.94 13.58 9.29
CA TYR A 343 14.58 13.27 8.01
C TYR A 343 14.90 14.58 7.29
N MET A 344 15.91 14.56 6.44
CA MET A 344 16.39 15.76 5.75
C MET A 344 16.77 15.44 4.31
N PHE A 345 16.38 16.32 3.40
CA PHE A 345 16.78 16.30 2.00
C PHE A 345 17.91 17.32 1.81
N GLN A 346 19.09 16.81 1.47
CA GLN A 346 20.23 17.64 1.10
C GLN A 346 20.40 17.59 -0.42
N GLY A 347 20.09 18.68 -1.10
CA GLY A 347 20.49 18.90 -2.49
C GLY A 347 21.94 19.37 -2.55
N VAL A 348 22.74 18.82 -3.46
CA VAL A 348 24.14 19.21 -3.66
C VAL A 348 24.34 19.52 -5.13
N ARG A 349 24.83 20.74 -5.42
CA ARG A 349 25.16 21.14 -6.80
C ARG A 349 26.40 20.42 -7.28
N GLY A 350 26.28 19.77 -8.44
CA GLY A 350 27.36 19.07 -9.13
C GLY A 350 28.14 19.99 -10.06
N ASP A 351 27.93 19.85 -11.36
CA ASP A 351 28.66 20.61 -12.39
C ASP A 351 27.82 21.79 -12.92
N PRO A 352 28.04 23.03 -12.43
CA PRO A 352 27.22 24.17 -12.83
C PRO A 352 27.39 24.54 -14.31
N THR A 353 28.48 24.10 -14.95
CA THR A 353 28.76 24.39 -16.37
C THR A 353 27.84 23.62 -17.32
N HIS A 354 27.22 22.55 -16.84
CA HIS A 354 26.32 21.67 -17.59
C HIS A 354 25.08 21.35 -16.72
N SER A 355 24.44 22.39 -16.20
CA SER A 355 23.19 22.28 -15.43
C SER A 355 22.18 23.27 -15.99
N ASP A 356 21.04 22.76 -16.49
CA ASP A 356 19.99 23.58 -17.10
C ASP A 356 18.78 23.80 -16.18
N GLY A 357 18.79 23.20 -14.99
CA GLY A 357 17.66 23.24 -14.05
C GLY A 357 18.07 22.98 -12.60
N GLY A 358 17.48 21.96 -11.99
CA GLY A 358 17.60 21.74 -10.55
C GLY A 358 17.06 20.40 -10.07
N ILE A 359 16.89 20.31 -8.75
CA ILE A 359 16.35 19.14 -8.05
C ILE A 359 14.95 19.47 -7.54
N PHE A 360 14.01 18.59 -7.80
CA PHE A 360 12.61 18.70 -7.41
C PHE A 360 12.30 17.56 -6.45
N ILE A 361 11.50 17.83 -5.42
CA ILE A 361 10.89 16.82 -4.56
C ILE A 361 9.41 17.15 -4.35
N ASP A 362 8.60 16.11 -4.30
CA ASP A 362 7.15 16.21 -4.13
C ASP A 362 6.57 14.90 -3.55
N ASP A 363 5.30 14.90 -3.15
CA ASP A 363 4.53 13.72 -2.71
C ASP A 363 5.27 12.85 -1.68
N ILE A 364 5.75 13.50 -0.61
CA ILE A 364 6.47 12.83 0.48
C ILE A 364 5.48 12.10 1.38
N SER A 365 5.80 10.87 1.72
CA SER A 365 5.12 10.08 2.73
C SER A 365 6.11 9.31 3.57
N LEU A 366 5.84 9.21 4.86
CA LEU A 366 6.67 8.46 5.80
C LEU A 366 5.77 7.62 6.68
N ALA A 367 5.84 6.31 6.49
CA ALA A 367 5.10 5.34 7.28
C ALA A 367 6.05 4.39 8.01
N GLU A 368 5.62 3.89 9.16
CA GLU A 368 6.33 2.89 9.96
C GLU A 368 6.13 1.48 9.40
N THR A 369 6.47 1.31 8.12
CA THR A 369 6.33 0.08 7.33
C THR A 369 7.66 -0.25 6.64
N ARG A 370 7.80 -1.48 6.13
CA ARG A 370 8.94 -1.81 5.28
C ARG A 370 8.80 -1.11 3.93
N CYS A 371 9.93 -0.73 3.34
CA CYS A 371 9.94 -0.32 1.94
C CYS A 371 9.82 -1.54 1.03
N PRO A 372 9.20 -1.38 -0.16
CA PRO A 372 9.17 -2.43 -1.17
C PRO A 372 10.59 -2.82 -1.59
N SER A 373 10.82 -4.11 -1.79
CA SER A 373 12.13 -4.67 -2.19
C SER A 373 12.39 -4.51 -3.69
N GLY A 374 11.34 -4.52 -4.51
CA GLY A 374 11.39 -4.27 -5.94
C GLY A 374 10.40 -3.18 -6.32
N VAL A 375 10.86 -2.20 -7.10
CA VAL A 375 10.03 -1.10 -7.61
C VAL A 375 10.30 -0.96 -9.09
N TRP A 376 9.25 -1.15 -9.88
CA TRP A 376 9.30 -1.00 -11.33
C TRP A 376 8.37 0.12 -11.79
N GLN A 377 8.96 1.21 -12.25
CA GLN A 377 8.25 2.31 -12.91
C GLN A 377 8.31 2.11 -14.42
N ILE A 378 7.15 1.86 -15.04
CA ILE A 378 7.00 1.61 -16.47
C ILE A 378 6.44 2.86 -17.10
N LYS A 379 7.22 3.48 -17.98
CA LYS A 379 6.85 4.73 -18.64
C LYS A 379 6.06 4.51 -19.91
N ASN A 380 5.25 5.50 -20.28
CA ASN A 380 4.45 5.49 -21.50
C ASN A 380 3.60 4.21 -21.63
N PHE A 381 2.95 3.82 -20.53
CA PHE A 381 2.24 2.55 -20.46
C PHE A 381 1.02 2.52 -21.39
N THR A 382 0.36 3.65 -21.60
CA THR A 382 -0.70 3.79 -22.61
C THR A 382 -0.17 3.57 -24.02
N GLY A 383 1.02 4.10 -24.33
CA GLY A 383 1.70 3.81 -25.59
C GLY A 383 1.98 2.32 -25.75
N LEU A 384 2.46 1.68 -24.68
CA LEU A 384 2.74 0.26 -24.63
C LEU A 384 1.48 -0.57 -24.93
N LEU A 385 0.37 -0.29 -24.26
CA LEU A 385 -0.93 -0.93 -24.50
C LEU A 385 -1.39 -0.80 -25.96
N LYS A 386 -1.09 0.31 -26.65
CA LYS A 386 -1.45 0.50 -28.06
C LYS A 386 -0.56 -0.29 -29.02
N THR A 387 0.71 -0.48 -28.65
CA THR A 387 1.71 -1.14 -29.52
C THR A 387 1.79 -2.65 -29.35
N THR A 388 1.42 -3.16 -28.17
CA THR A 388 1.44 -4.60 -27.87
C THR A 388 0.11 -5.27 -28.20
N THR A 389 0.15 -6.57 -28.43
CA THR A 389 -0.99 -7.45 -28.70
C THR A 389 -0.98 -8.64 -27.74
N ALA A 390 -2.00 -9.51 -27.83
CA ALA A 390 -2.08 -10.69 -26.98
C ALA A 390 -0.87 -11.62 -27.20
N GLY A 391 -0.17 -11.93 -26.10
CA GLY A 391 1.05 -12.74 -26.10
C GLY A 391 2.36 -11.94 -26.04
N ASP A 392 2.31 -10.63 -26.31
CA ASP A 392 3.45 -9.75 -26.07
C ASP A 392 3.64 -9.54 -24.57
N SER A 393 4.90 -9.49 -24.12
CA SER A 393 5.26 -9.28 -22.73
C SER A 393 6.39 -8.28 -22.56
N ILE A 394 6.47 -7.70 -21.37
CA ILE A 394 7.59 -6.87 -20.92
C ILE A 394 8.15 -7.42 -19.61
N LEU A 395 9.46 -7.28 -19.45
CA LEU A 395 10.20 -7.84 -18.34
C LEU A 395 10.70 -6.71 -17.43
N SER A 396 10.55 -6.92 -16.13
CA SER A 396 11.14 -6.02 -15.15
C SER A 396 12.67 -6.14 -15.15
N PRO A 397 13.37 -5.14 -14.61
CA PRO A 397 14.74 -5.32 -14.13
C PRO A 397 14.82 -6.46 -13.10
N ARG A 398 16.05 -6.95 -12.87
CA ARG A 398 16.33 -7.88 -11.78
C ARG A 398 16.38 -7.14 -10.44
N PHE A 399 15.63 -7.63 -9.47
CA PHE A 399 15.63 -7.19 -8.08
C PHE A 399 16.24 -8.27 -7.18
N TYR A 400 16.51 -7.93 -5.93
CA TYR A 400 17.02 -8.85 -4.92
C TYR A 400 16.18 -8.77 -3.64
N SER A 401 15.82 -9.93 -3.09
CA SER A 401 15.09 -9.98 -1.82
C SER A 401 16.02 -9.62 -0.66
N PRO A 402 15.47 -9.31 0.54
CA PRO A 402 16.29 -9.11 1.73
C PRO A 402 17.18 -10.32 2.08
N GLU A 403 16.78 -11.52 1.68
CA GLU A 403 17.56 -12.76 1.83
C GLU A 403 18.64 -12.92 0.75
N GLY A 404 18.54 -12.22 -0.37
CA GLY A 404 19.51 -12.22 -1.45
C GLY A 404 19.10 -13.01 -2.71
N TYR A 405 17.87 -13.53 -2.78
CA TYR A 405 17.34 -14.18 -4.00
C TYR A 405 17.15 -13.15 -5.10
N GLY A 406 17.69 -13.42 -6.29
CA GLY A 406 17.39 -12.62 -7.48
C GLY A 406 15.99 -12.95 -8.01
N TYR A 407 15.21 -11.94 -8.38
CA TYR A 407 13.88 -12.14 -8.95
C TYR A 407 13.47 -11.01 -9.91
N GLY A 408 12.37 -11.23 -10.62
CA GLY A 408 11.73 -10.25 -11.49
C GLY A 408 10.27 -10.64 -11.78
N ILE A 409 9.59 -9.82 -12.55
CA ILE A 409 8.26 -10.13 -13.07
C ILE A 409 8.19 -9.92 -14.58
N GLU A 410 7.35 -10.71 -15.21
CA GLU A 410 6.86 -10.51 -16.56
C GLU A 410 5.44 -9.94 -16.48
N LEU A 411 5.19 -8.85 -17.20
CA LEU A 411 3.83 -8.33 -17.41
C LEU A 411 3.41 -8.62 -18.85
N LEU A 412 2.20 -9.13 -19.00
CA LEU A 412 1.51 -9.24 -20.29
C LEU A 412 0.48 -8.11 -20.33
N PRO A 413 0.70 -7.03 -21.10
CA PRO A 413 -0.22 -5.90 -21.16
C PRO A 413 -1.63 -6.32 -21.62
N HIS A 414 -1.70 -7.33 -22.51
CA HIS A 414 -2.94 -7.95 -22.98
C HIS A 414 -2.91 -9.46 -22.70
N SER A 415 -3.36 -9.88 -21.52
CA SER A 415 -3.35 -11.29 -21.11
C SER A 415 -4.71 -11.96 -21.27
N TYR A 416 -5.62 -11.76 -20.31
CA TYR A 416 -7.01 -12.20 -20.37
C TYR A 416 -7.92 -11.02 -20.76
N TYR A 417 -9.09 -11.26 -21.34
CA TYR A 417 -10.00 -10.24 -21.89
C TYR A 417 -10.14 -8.97 -21.03
N GLY A 418 -9.43 -7.90 -21.40
CA GLY A 418 -9.46 -6.61 -20.69
C GLY A 418 -8.60 -6.56 -19.42
N TYR A 419 -7.59 -7.42 -19.28
CA TYR A 419 -6.70 -7.51 -18.14
C TYR A 419 -5.22 -7.54 -18.53
N ILE A 420 -4.41 -6.97 -17.65
CA ILE A 420 -2.98 -7.18 -17.57
C ILE A 420 -2.74 -8.50 -16.82
N GLY A 421 -1.82 -9.32 -17.32
CA GLY A 421 -1.28 -10.48 -16.63
C GLY A 421 0.04 -10.14 -15.94
N ALA A 422 0.31 -10.77 -14.80
CA ALA A 422 1.55 -10.59 -14.05
C ALA A 422 2.09 -11.92 -13.55
N PHE A 423 3.36 -12.19 -13.85
CA PHE A 423 4.00 -13.46 -13.56
C PHE A 423 5.38 -13.24 -12.94
N PHE A 424 5.59 -13.83 -11.78
CA PHE A 424 6.85 -13.78 -11.07
C PHE A 424 7.81 -14.88 -11.54
N HIS A 425 9.10 -14.58 -11.54
CA HIS A 425 10.16 -15.54 -11.76
C HIS A 425 11.38 -15.24 -10.87
N LEU A 426 12.13 -16.28 -10.54
CA LEU A 426 13.45 -16.18 -9.94
C LEU A 426 14.51 -16.00 -11.03
N THR A 427 15.59 -15.32 -10.68
CA THR A 427 16.74 -15.12 -11.57
C THR A 427 18.01 -15.60 -10.90
N SER A 428 18.94 -16.20 -11.65
CA SER A 428 20.23 -16.56 -11.10
C SER A 428 21.02 -15.32 -10.67
N GLY A 429 21.69 -15.40 -9.53
CA GLY A 429 22.46 -14.31 -8.94
C GLY A 429 23.77 -14.76 -8.31
N GLU A 430 24.59 -13.79 -7.91
CA GLU A 430 25.87 -14.03 -7.24
C GLU A 430 25.74 -14.71 -5.86
N ASN A 431 24.57 -14.57 -5.24
CA ASN A 431 24.29 -15.12 -3.91
C ASN A 431 23.85 -16.59 -3.94
N ASP A 432 23.51 -17.13 -5.12
CA ASP A 432 22.79 -18.41 -5.27
C ASP A 432 23.47 -19.61 -4.59
N ALA A 433 24.80 -19.59 -4.51
CA ALA A 433 25.59 -20.64 -3.87
C ALA A 433 25.43 -20.69 -2.34
N LEU A 434 24.96 -19.60 -1.73
CA LEU A 434 24.73 -19.45 -0.29
C LEU A 434 23.26 -19.62 0.10
N LEU A 435 22.36 -19.62 -0.88
CA LEU A 435 20.91 -19.67 -0.66
C LEU A 435 20.39 -21.10 -0.60
N GLU A 436 19.32 -21.29 0.16
CA GLU A 436 18.61 -22.57 0.22
C GLU A 436 17.71 -22.73 -1.01
N TRP A 437 17.68 -23.95 -1.55
CA TRP A 437 16.88 -24.30 -2.72
C TRP A 437 16.15 -25.63 -2.48
N PRO A 438 14.86 -25.76 -2.87
CA PRO A 438 14.01 -24.72 -3.47
C PRO A 438 13.70 -23.57 -2.51
N ALA A 439 13.48 -22.37 -3.05
CA ALA A 439 13.13 -21.16 -2.30
C ALA A 439 11.69 -21.24 -1.76
N ALA A 440 11.42 -22.18 -0.86
CA ALA A 440 10.10 -22.52 -0.32
C ALA A 440 9.65 -21.59 0.82
N ASN A 441 8.34 -21.49 1.05
CA ASN A 441 7.73 -20.72 2.14
C ASN A 441 8.00 -19.20 2.10
N ARG A 442 8.35 -18.66 0.92
CA ARG A 442 8.48 -17.22 0.72
C ARG A 442 7.21 -16.69 0.07
N GLN A 443 6.67 -15.61 0.61
CA GLN A 443 5.52 -14.94 0.03
C GLN A 443 6.00 -13.97 -1.03
N VAL A 444 5.40 -14.09 -2.22
CA VAL A 444 5.50 -13.11 -3.30
C VAL A 444 4.29 -12.20 -3.21
N THR A 445 4.49 -10.89 -3.28
CA THR A 445 3.42 -9.90 -3.38
C THR A 445 3.72 -8.94 -4.53
N ILE A 446 2.79 -8.85 -5.49
CA ILE A 446 2.86 -7.90 -6.61
C ILE A 446 1.76 -6.87 -6.39
N THR A 447 2.12 -5.59 -6.37
CA THR A 447 1.19 -4.48 -6.11
C THR A 447 1.23 -3.44 -7.21
N VAL A 448 0.08 -3.16 -7.84
CA VAL A 448 -0.11 -1.99 -8.70
C VAL A 448 -0.49 -0.80 -7.85
N ILE A 449 0.30 0.27 -7.94
CA ILE A 449 0.16 1.42 -7.05
C ILE A 449 -0.80 2.45 -7.63
N ASP A 450 -1.81 2.81 -6.84
CA ASP A 450 -2.56 4.05 -7.04
C ASP A 450 -1.68 5.20 -6.56
N GLN A 451 -1.25 6.09 -7.47
CA GLN A 451 -0.28 7.14 -7.19
C GLN A 451 -0.92 8.41 -6.62
N ASP A 452 -1.98 8.25 -5.81
CA ASP A 452 -2.56 9.34 -5.05
C ASP A 452 -1.48 9.96 -4.15
N PRO A 453 -1.38 11.31 -4.11
CA PRO A 453 -0.42 11.99 -3.24
C PRO A 453 -0.57 11.52 -1.79
N ASP A 454 -1.80 11.41 -1.27
CA ASP A 454 -2.08 10.94 0.08
C ASP A 454 -2.12 9.41 0.16
N VAL A 455 -1.11 8.82 0.82
CA VAL A 455 -1.01 7.36 1.01
C VAL A 455 -2.25 6.73 1.64
N ARG A 456 -3.04 7.50 2.40
CA ARG A 456 -4.27 6.99 3.03
C ARG A 456 -5.40 6.80 2.02
N LEU A 457 -5.38 7.52 0.91
CA LEU A 457 -6.40 7.51 -0.14
C LEU A 457 -6.05 6.59 -1.31
N ARG A 458 -4.87 5.97 -1.30
CA ARG A 458 -4.44 5.02 -2.33
C ARG A 458 -5.25 3.73 -2.24
N LEU A 459 -5.89 3.35 -3.35
CA LEU A 459 -6.56 2.05 -3.51
C LEU A 459 -5.63 1.06 -4.24
N SER A 460 -4.40 0.88 -3.74
CA SER A 460 -3.41 0.04 -4.43
C SER A 460 -3.84 -1.43 -4.43
N SER A 461 -3.72 -2.10 -5.58
CA SER A 461 -4.16 -3.48 -5.76
C SER A 461 -3.00 -4.44 -5.63
N SER A 462 -3.12 -5.40 -4.70
CA SER A 462 -2.07 -6.37 -4.38
C SER A 462 -2.56 -7.79 -4.53
N ARG A 463 -1.76 -8.67 -5.12
CA ARG A 463 -1.96 -10.13 -5.05
C ARG A 463 -0.73 -10.84 -4.55
N SER A 464 -0.97 -11.92 -3.81
CA SER A 464 0.08 -12.67 -3.15
C SER A 464 -0.08 -14.17 -3.32
N PHE A 465 1.02 -14.88 -3.47
CA PHE A 465 1.09 -16.34 -3.34
C PHE A 465 2.34 -16.71 -2.54
N THR A 466 2.37 -17.92 -1.98
CA THR A 466 3.54 -18.43 -1.27
C THR A 466 4.19 -19.57 -2.04
N THR A 467 5.51 -19.53 -2.18
CA THR A 467 6.29 -20.58 -2.86
C THR A 467 6.26 -21.88 -2.06
N SER A 468 6.25 -23.03 -2.76
CA SER A 468 6.21 -24.36 -2.14
C SER A 468 7.36 -25.22 -2.63
N GLY A 469 8.09 -25.85 -1.71
CA GLY A 469 9.24 -26.70 -2.04
C GLY A 469 8.91 -27.93 -2.89
N ASN A 470 7.62 -28.27 -3.00
CA ASN A 470 7.15 -29.42 -3.79
C ASN A 470 6.38 -28.99 -5.05
N HIS A 471 6.48 -27.72 -5.46
CA HIS A 471 5.77 -27.22 -6.63
C HIS A 471 6.48 -27.66 -7.92
N VAL A 472 5.96 -28.72 -8.55
CA VAL A 472 6.52 -29.33 -9.77
C VAL A 472 6.05 -28.60 -11.02
N ILE A 473 6.97 -28.41 -11.98
CA ILE A 473 6.68 -27.84 -13.29
C ILE A 473 5.99 -28.90 -14.16
N PRO A 474 4.77 -28.64 -14.66
CA PRO A 474 4.03 -29.59 -15.49
C PRO A 474 4.81 -30.02 -16.73
N GLY A 475 4.83 -31.33 -17.01
CA GLY A 475 5.46 -31.88 -18.21
C GLY A 475 7.00 -31.98 -18.16
N THR A 476 7.61 -31.81 -16.99
CA THR A 476 9.05 -32.00 -16.77
C THR A 476 9.34 -33.27 -15.96
N ASN A 477 10.59 -33.76 -15.97
CA ASN A 477 11.05 -34.88 -15.13
C ASN A 477 11.25 -34.42 -13.67
N ASP A 478 10.18 -33.99 -13.01
CA ASP A 478 10.15 -33.54 -11.60
C ASP A 478 10.99 -32.27 -11.30
N LEU A 479 11.15 -31.37 -12.26
CA LEU A 479 11.77 -30.07 -11.99
C LEU A 479 10.82 -29.19 -11.17
N LEU A 480 11.37 -28.39 -10.25
CA LEU A 480 10.59 -27.57 -9.33
C LEU A 480 10.59 -26.10 -9.79
N TYR A 481 9.44 -25.43 -9.68
CA TYR A 481 9.28 -24.02 -10.04
C TYR A 481 10.26 -23.10 -9.33
N TRP A 482 10.57 -23.42 -8.07
CA TRP A 482 11.32 -22.56 -7.16
C TRP A 482 12.73 -23.09 -6.84
N ASP A 483 13.27 -24.02 -7.63
CA ASP A 483 14.69 -24.42 -7.53
C ASP A 483 15.60 -23.38 -8.21
N ASN A 484 16.90 -23.54 -8.04
CA ASN A 484 17.91 -22.62 -8.54
C ASN A 484 17.74 -22.40 -10.07
N PRO A 485 17.56 -21.15 -10.54
CA PRO A 485 17.34 -20.86 -11.95
C PRO A 485 18.46 -21.35 -12.86
N SER A 486 19.68 -21.50 -12.37
CA SER A 486 20.80 -22.07 -13.14
C SER A 486 20.59 -23.56 -13.51
N LYS A 487 19.67 -24.26 -12.82
CA LYS A 487 19.32 -25.67 -13.09
C LYS A 487 18.05 -25.81 -13.92
N THR A 488 17.03 -25.01 -13.60
CA THR A 488 15.66 -25.16 -14.14
C THR A 488 15.27 -24.09 -15.16
N GLY A 489 16.03 -23.01 -15.22
CA GLY A 489 15.72 -21.81 -15.98
C GLY A 489 16.33 -21.74 -17.37
N THR A 490 15.95 -20.69 -18.09
CA THR A 490 16.47 -20.36 -19.42
C THR A 490 17.42 -19.17 -19.33
N TYR A 491 18.57 -19.24 -20.02
CA TYR A 491 19.52 -18.14 -20.04
C TYR A 491 18.95 -16.93 -20.81
N ASP A 492 18.96 -15.77 -20.15
CA ASP A 492 18.58 -14.50 -20.75
C ASP A 492 19.83 -13.60 -20.93
N PRO A 493 20.17 -13.22 -22.18
CA PRO A 493 21.31 -12.36 -22.46
C PRO A 493 21.19 -10.92 -21.95
N SER A 494 19.99 -10.38 -21.78
CA SER A 494 19.75 -8.99 -21.35
C SER A 494 20.15 -8.74 -19.90
N CYS A 495 20.01 -9.75 -19.04
CA CYS A 495 20.47 -9.70 -17.64
C CYS A 495 21.75 -10.50 -17.39
N ALA A 496 22.26 -11.23 -18.39
CA ALA A 496 23.30 -12.24 -18.25
C ALA A 496 22.99 -13.21 -17.07
N CYS A 497 21.76 -13.70 -17.03
CA CYS A 497 21.23 -14.50 -15.92
C CYS A 497 20.27 -15.58 -16.44
N TYR A 498 20.12 -16.68 -15.70
CA TYR A 498 19.06 -17.66 -15.96
C TYR A 498 17.76 -17.21 -15.29
N ARG A 499 16.63 -17.29 -15.99
CA ARG A 499 15.30 -17.04 -15.43
C ARG A 499 14.52 -18.33 -15.26
N SER A 500 13.91 -18.52 -14.09
CA SER A 500 13.02 -19.65 -13.84
C SER A 500 11.76 -19.56 -14.69
N TRP A 501 10.90 -20.58 -14.57
CA TRP A 501 9.55 -20.52 -15.11
C TRP A 501 8.73 -19.43 -14.45
N ASN A 502 7.81 -18.85 -15.22
CA ASN A 502 6.89 -17.81 -14.80
C ASN A 502 5.68 -18.42 -14.07
N TRP A 503 5.27 -17.79 -12.96
CA TRP A 503 4.08 -18.18 -12.21
C TRP A 503 3.34 -16.94 -11.71
N GLY A 504 2.03 -16.90 -11.87
CA GLY A 504 1.22 -15.74 -11.50
C GLY A 504 -0.18 -15.80 -12.09
N TRP A 505 -0.71 -14.63 -12.48
CA TRP A 505 -2.13 -14.48 -12.82
C TRP A 505 -2.30 -13.87 -14.22
N ASN A 506 -3.17 -14.50 -15.03
CA ASN A 506 -3.58 -13.94 -16.33
C ASN A 506 -4.50 -12.73 -16.19
N ALA A 507 -5.39 -12.75 -15.20
CA ALA A 507 -6.29 -11.64 -14.89
C ALA A 507 -5.82 -10.93 -13.61
N PHE A 508 -4.66 -10.28 -13.66
CA PHE A 508 -4.03 -9.64 -12.49
C PHE A 508 -4.65 -8.27 -12.18
N PHE A 509 -4.71 -7.39 -13.18
CA PHE A 509 -5.25 -6.03 -13.03
C PHE A 509 -6.09 -5.62 -14.25
N SER A 510 -7.25 -5.01 -14.03
CA SER A 510 -8.17 -4.67 -15.13
C SER A 510 -7.71 -3.44 -15.90
N HIS A 511 -7.88 -3.46 -17.22
CA HIS A 511 -7.72 -2.26 -18.06
C HIS A 511 -8.72 -1.17 -17.70
N ASN A 512 -9.91 -1.55 -17.22
CA ASN A 512 -10.92 -0.58 -16.79
C ASN A 512 -10.40 0.24 -15.60
N ASP A 513 -9.77 -0.42 -14.62
CA ASP A 513 -9.31 0.22 -13.39
C ASP A 513 -8.12 1.16 -13.61
N LEU A 514 -7.27 0.92 -14.62
CA LEU A 514 -6.11 1.77 -14.95
C LEU A 514 -6.44 3.26 -15.03
N ASN A 515 -7.61 3.59 -15.57
CA ASN A 515 -8.02 4.97 -15.86
C ASN A 515 -8.98 5.55 -14.81
N ARG A 516 -9.34 4.79 -13.76
CA ARG A 516 -10.32 5.25 -12.76
C ARG A 516 -9.69 6.13 -11.69
N ARG A 517 -8.42 5.86 -11.37
CA ARG A 517 -7.64 6.53 -10.32
C ARG A 517 -6.26 6.86 -10.85
N SER A 518 -5.31 7.17 -9.96
CA SER A 518 -3.96 7.59 -10.33
C SER A 518 -3.03 6.40 -10.59
N TYR A 519 -3.53 5.27 -11.13
CA TYR A 519 -2.67 4.13 -11.49
C TYR A 519 -1.74 4.48 -12.65
N LEU A 520 -2.26 5.20 -13.64
CA LEU A 520 -1.49 5.85 -14.70
C LEU A 520 -1.38 7.34 -14.40
N LYS A 521 -0.27 7.76 -13.82
CA LYS A 521 0.02 9.18 -13.53
C LYS A 521 1.18 9.63 -14.39
N ASN A 522 0.98 10.68 -15.19
CA ASN A 522 1.92 11.06 -16.26
C ASN A 522 2.27 9.90 -17.22
N ASP A 523 1.30 9.01 -17.46
CA ASP A 523 1.44 7.77 -18.23
C ASP A 523 2.48 6.77 -17.70
N ASP A 524 2.87 6.91 -16.43
CA ASP A 524 3.71 5.97 -15.72
C ASP A 524 2.84 5.01 -14.91
N LEU A 525 3.10 3.71 -15.02
CA LEU A 525 2.58 2.65 -14.16
C LEU A 525 3.65 2.24 -13.16
N ILE A 526 3.33 2.19 -11.87
CA ILE A 526 4.27 1.76 -10.83
C ILE A 526 3.81 0.42 -10.24
N VAL A 527 4.71 -0.56 -10.27
CA VAL A 527 4.51 -1.89 -9.71
C VAL A 527 5.54 -2.16 -8.63
N PHE A 528 5.08 -2.52 -7.43
CA PHE A 528 5.95 -3.02 -6.36
C PHE A 528 5.96 -4.55 -6.38
N ILE A 529 7.12 -5.12 -6.09
CA ILE A 529 7.34 -6.57 -6.07
C ILE A 529 8.13 -6.92 -4.81
N ASP A 530 7.49 -7.63 -3.90
CA ASP A 530 8.09 -8.13 -2.68
C ASP A 530 8.23 -9.65 -2.71
N PHE A 531 9.36 -10.14 -2.24
CA PHE A 531 9.64 -11.56 -2.08
C PHE A 531 10.32 -11.78 -0.73
N GLU A 532 9.55 -12.23 0.26
CA GLU A 532 9.98 -12.26 1.65
C GLU A 532 9.64 -13.59 2.32
N ASP A 533 10.38 -13.96 3.37
CA ASP A 533 10.06 -15.11 4.21
C ASP A 533 8.66 -14.95 4.84
N GLY A 534 7.73 -15.84 4.47
CA GLY A 534 6.34 -15.81 4.94
C GLY A 534 6.23 -15.98 6.46
N LEU A 535 7.28 -16.48 7.13
CA LEU A 535 7.36 -16.59 8.59
C LEU A 535 7.88 -15.31 9.28
N GLN A 536 8.62 -14.44 8.60
CA GLN A 536 9.00 -13.14 9.17
C GLN A 536 7.77 -12.26 9.43
N ASN A 537 6.76 -12.35 8.56
CA ASN A 537 5.47 -11.70 8.77
C ASN A 537 4.72 -12.20 10.01
N LEU A 538 5.05 -13.39 10.51
CA LEU A 538 4.46 -13.98 11.72
C LEU A 538 5.25 -13.67 13.01
N HIS A 539 6.45 -13.08 12.89
CA HIS A 539 7.36 -12.77 14.01
C HIS A 539 7.30 -11.32 14.48
N TRP A 540 6.56 -10.44 13.79
CA TRP A 540 6.41 -9.03 14.14
C TRP A 540 5.93 -8.80 15.58
N ASP A 541 5.09 -9.68 16.13
CA ASP A 541 4.59 -9.56 17.51
C ASP A 541 5.65 -9.81 18.60
N ARG A 542 6.78 -10.46 18.29
CA ARG A 542 7.82 -10.73 19.31
C ARG A 542 8.73 -9.53 19.59
N TYR A 543 8.80 -8.56 18.67
CA TYR A 543 9.66 -7.38 18.84
C TYR A 543 8.92 -6.15 19.40
N GLU A 544 7.58 -6.12 19.37
CA GLU A 544 6.80 -5.01 19.95
C GLU A 544 6.61 -5.12 21.47
N ASN A 545 6.89 -6.29 22.07
CA ASN A 545 6.76 -6.55 23.51
C ASN A 545 7.86 -5.93 24.40
N VAL A 546 8.76 -5.10 23.85
CA VAL A 546 9.86 -4.48 24.63
C VAL A 546 9.57 -3.02 25.03
N ILE A 547 8.58 -2.33 24.44
CA ILE A 547 8.42 -0.87 24.67
C ILE A 547 7.17 -0.48 25.48
N SER A 548 6.13 -1.32 25.61
CA SER A 548 4.91 -0.91 26.37
C SER A 548 5.01 -1.02 27.91
N ARG A 549 6.12 -1.53 28.47
CA ARG A 549 6.27 -1.69 29.93
C ARG A 549 6.80 -0.49 30.71
N THR A 550 6.97 0.69 30.09
CA THR A 550 7.54 1.84 30.81
C THR A 550 6.86 3.16 30.46
N MET A 551 5.60 3.33 30.86
CA MET A 551 5.05 4.66 31.18
C MET A 551 3.82 4.56 32.09
N LEU A 552 4.00 3.91 33.24
CA LEU A 552 3.27 4.26 34.46
C LEU A 552 4.29 4.96 35.36
N CYS A 553 4.33 6.29 35.28
CA CYS A 553 5.03 7.11 36.27
C CYS A 553 3.97 7.96 37.00
N ASN A 554 3.92 7.70 38.31
CA ASN A 554 3.30 8.41 39.44
C ASN A 554 2.57 9.73 39.21
#